data_AF-A0A9D2QW14-F1
#
_entry.id   AF-A0A9D2QW14-F1
#
_cell.length_a   1.000
_cell.length_b   1.000
_cell.length_c   1.000
_cell.angle_alpha   90.00
_cell.angle_beta   90.00
_cell.angle_gamma   90.00
#
_symmetry.space_group_name_H-M   'P 1'
#
loop_
_entity.id
_entity.type
_entity.pdbx_description
1 polymer ?
#
loop_
_entity_poly.entity_id
_entity_poly.type
_entity_poly.pdbx_seq_one_letter_code
_entity_poly.pdbx_strand_id
1 'polypeptide(L)'
;MKKNIPQHRKGINPAMIYMSEEAKAKTAIRAASEAVRLITLKILHDTFDFGEKRQQRFMDEFNRQIEMYEEGYFNYRDLKDLVENGLKDKSRRKEDGK
;
A
#
# COMPACT_ATOMS: atom_id res chain seq x y z
N MET A 1 55.89 -3.06 27.00
CA MET A 1 54.54 -3.11 27.62
C MET A 1 53.55 -2.40 26.69
N LYS A 2 52.61 -3.14 26.07
CA LYS A 2 51.57 -2.55 25.20
C LYS A 2 50.37 -2.18 26.07
N LYS A 3 50.04 -0.89 26.16
CA LYS A 3 48.86 -0.40 26.90
C LYS A 3 47.61 -0.72 26.08
N ASN A 4 46.73 -1.57 26.60
CA ASN A 4 45.40 -1.82 26.04
C ASN A 4 44.55 -0.56 26.21
N ILE A 5 44.27 0.14 25.11
CA ILE A 5 43.34 1.26 25.08
C ILE A 5 41.92 0.67 25.08
N PRO A 6 41.05 0.97 26.06
CA PRO A 6 39.69 0.48 26.06
C PRO A 6 38.95 1.08 24.87
N GLN A 7 38.46 0.23 23.96
CA GLN A 7 37.58 0.67 22.89
C GLN A 7 36.29 1.20 23.50
N HIS A 8 36.14 2.52 23.51
CA HIS A 8 34.91 3.20 23.85
C HIS A 8 33.84 2.72 22.85
N ARG A 9 32.89 1.89 23.31
CA ARG A 9 31.73 1.48 22.51
C ARG A 9 30.97 2.76 22.15
N LYS A 10 31.18 3.26 20.92
CA LYS A 10 30.43 4.41 20.40
C LYS A 10 28.95 4.06 20.49
N GLY A 11 28.22 4.76 21.36
CA GLY A 11 26.77 4.65 21.44
C GLY A 11 26.19 4.95 20.06
N ILE A 12 25.38 4.03 19.54
CA ILE A 12 24.70 4.22 18.25
C ILE A 12 23.81 5.45 18.41
N ASN A 13 23.95 6.42 17.50
CA ASN A 13 23.14 7.64 17.53
C ASN A 13 21.65 7.25 17.39
N PRO A 14 20.78 7.61 18.34
CA PRO A 14 19.36 7.25 18.28
C PRO A 14 18.68 7.73 16.99
N ALA A 15 19.09 8.88 16.43
CA ALA A 15 18.57 9.35 15.14
C ALA A 15 18.84 8.37 13.99
N MET A 16 20.01 7.70 13.99
CA MET A 16 20.34 6.68 13.00
C MET A 16 19.49 5.42 13.16
N ILE A 17 19.09 5.08 14.39
CA ILE A 17 18.18 3.96 14.66
C ILE A 17 16.80 4.28 14.09
N TYR A 18 16.24 5.46 14.41
CA TYR A 18 14.95 5.89 13.89
C TYR A 18 14.91 5.94 12.36
N MET A 19 15.94 6.50 11.73
CA MET A 19 16.04 6.48 10.25
C MET A 19 16.10 5.06 9.69
N SER A 20 16.78 4.13 10.38
CA SER A 20 16.82 2.73 9.98
C SER A 20 15.45 2.05 10.13
N GLU A 21 14.71 2.34 11.20
CA GLU A 21 13.36 1.81 11.43
C GLU A 21 12.36 2.36 10.42
N GLU A 22 12.38 3.66 10.14
CA GLU A 22 11.55 4.28 9.09
C GLU A 22 11.84 3.68 7.71
N ALA A 23 13.12 3.48 7.38
CA ALA A 23 13.50 2.86 6.11
C ALA A 23 12.97 1.42 5.99
N LYS A 24 13.09 0.63 7.06
CA LYS A 24 12.52 -0.73 7.11
C LYS A 24 11.01 -0.72 6.96
N ALA A 25 10.32 0.19 7.66
CA ALA A 25 8.88 0.33 7.56
C ALA A 25 8.43 0.70 6.13
N LYS A 26 9.09 1.68 5.49
CA LYS A 26 8.82 2.05 4.10
C LYS A 26 9.01 0.88 3.13
N THR A 27 10.09 0.12 3.29
CA THR A 27 10.32 -1.08 2.46
C THR A 27 9.27 -2.15 2.67
N ALA A 28 8.89 -2.43 3.92
CA ALA A 28 7.85 -3.40 4.24
C ALA A 28 6.49 -3.00 3.66
N ILE A 29 6.13 -1.71 3.77
CA ILE A 29 4.90 -1.16 3.18
C ILE A 29 4.91 -1.32 1.66
N ARG A 30 6.01 -0.96 0.99
CA ARG A 30 6.14 -1.13 -0.46
C ARG A 30 5.98 -2.58 -0.90
N ALA A 31 6.65 -3.51 -0.21
CA ALA A 31 6.55 -4.94 -0.49
C ALA A 31 5.13 -5.46 -0.28
N ALA A 32 4.44 -5.01 0.77
CA ALA A 32 3.05 -5.38 1.03
C ALA A 32 2.10 -4.84 -0.05
N SER A 33 2.24 -3.58 -0.45
CA SER A 33 1.45 -2.98 -1.53
C SER A 33 1.65 -3.71 -2.86
N GLU A 34 2.88 -4.09 -3.18
CA GLU A 34 3.20 -4.86 -4.38
C GLU A 34 2.59 -6.28 -4.33
N ALA A 35 2.67 -6.96 -3.18
CA ALA A 35 2.06 -8.27 -3.01
C ALA A 35 0.53 -8.22 -3.21
N VAL A 36 -0.15 -7.23 -2.63
CA VAL A 36 -1.59 -7.03 -2.81
C VAL A 36 -1.95 -6.81 -4.28
N ARG A 37 -1.17 -5.99 -4.99
CA ARG A 37 -1.34 -5.74 -6.42
C ARG A 37 -1.21 -7.03 -7.24
N LEU A 38 -0.17 -7.82 -7.00
CA LEU A 38 0.08 -9.10 -7.70
C LEU A 38 -1.02 -10.13 -7.43
N ILE A 39 -1.45 -10.27 -6.16
CA ILE A 39 -2.55 -11.16 -5.79
C ILE A 39 -3.85 -10.74 -6.50
N THR A 40 -4.12 -9.43 -6.56
CA THR A 40 -5.32 -8.90 -7.23
C THR A 40 -5.29 -9.21 -8.72
N LEU A 41 -4.17 -8.96 -9.41
CA LEU A 41 -4.01 -9.32 -10.82
C LEU A 41 -4.20 -10.81 -11.07
N LYS A 42 -3.64 -11.66 -10.21
CA LYS A 42 -3.82 -13.10 -10.30
C LYS A 42 -5.30 -13.49 -10.20
N ILE A 43 -6.03 -12.91 -9.26
CA ILE A 43 -7.48 -13.15 -9.11
C ILE A 43 -8.24 -12.66 -10.35
N LEU A 44 -7.92 -11.45 -10.85
CA LEU A 44 -8.55 -10.89 -12.04
C LEU A 44 -8.31 -11.77 -13.27
N HIS A 45 -7.11 -12.31 -13.43
CA HIS A 45 -6.78 -13.24 -14.51
C HIS A 45 -7.49 -14.59 -14.32
N ASP A 46 -7.27 -15.28 -13.21
CA ASP A 46 -7.67 -16.68 -13.06
C ASP A 46 -9.16 -16.86 -12.79
N THR A 47 -9.78 -15.93 -12.07
CA THR A 47 -11.19 -16.03 -11.65
C THR A 47 -12.13 -15.28 -12.59
N PHE A 48 -11.69 -14.12 -13.09
CA PHE A 48 -12.52 -13.23 -13.90
C PHE A 48 -12.12 -13.20 -15.37
N ASP A 49 -11.14 -14.01 -15.77
CA ASP A 49 -10.63 -14.14 -17.14
C ASP A 49 -10.23 -12.79 -17.74
N PHE A 50 -9.62 -11.91 -16.94
CA PHE A 50 -9.13 -10.64 -17.45
C PHE A 50 -7.94 -10.87 -18.38
N GLY A 51 -8.19 -10.71 -19.68
CA GLY A 51 -7.11 -10.62 -20.67
C GLY A 51 -6.27 -9.35 -20.50
N GLU A 52 -5.13 -9.31 -21.18
CA GLU A 52 -4.09 -8.28 -21.10
C GLU A 52 -4.62 -6.84 -21.06
N LYS A 53 -5.50 -6.47 -22.01
CA LYS A 53 -6.06 -5.10 -22.07
C LYS A 53 -6.83 -4.70 -20.80
N ARG A 54 -7.55 -5.63 -20.17
CA ARG A 54 -8.31 -5.35 -18.94
C ARG A 54 -7.37 -5.28 -17.74
N GLN A 55 -6.34 -6.11 -17.70
CA GLN A 55 -5.32 -6.04 -16.66
C GLN A 55 -4.53 -4.74 -16.73
N GLN A 56 -4.13 -4.30 -17.92
CA GLN A 56 -3.42 -3.03 -18.09
C GLN A 56 -4.27 -1.86 -17.61
N ARG A 57 -5.55 -1.80 -18.00
CA ARG A 57 -6.46 -0.76 -17.50
C ARG A 57 -6.60 -0.77 -15.98
N PHE A 58 -6.65 -1.95 -15.36
CA PHE A 58 -6.65 -2.06 -13.91
C PHE A 58 -5.36 -1.52 -13.31
N MET A 59 -4.20 -1.84 -13.90
CA MET A 59 -2.90 -1.36 -13.44
C MET A 59 -2.76 0.16 -13.54
N ASP A 60 -3.23 0.74 -14.65
CA ASP A 60 -3.19 2.19 -14.87
C ASP A 60 -4.03 2.91 -13.80
N GLU A 61 -5.25 2.43 -13.54
CA GLU A 61 -6.11 3.02 -12.52
C GLU A 61 -5.60 2.75 -11.10
N PHE A 62 -5.05 1.56 -10.83
CA PHE A 62 -4.44 1.24 -9.54
C PHE A 62 -3.29 2.20 -9.21
N ASN A 63 -2.37 2.41 -10.16
CA ASN A 63 -1.25 3.32 -9.97
C ASN A 63 -1.74 4.76 -9.75
N ARG A 64 -2.71 5.21 -10.54
CA ARG A 64 -3.32 6.54 -10.38
C ARG A 64 -3.96 6.72 -9.00
N GLN A 65 -4.68 5.72 -8.48
CA GLN A 65 -5.29 5.78 -7.15
C GLN A 65 -4.22 5.83 -6.04
N ILE A 66 -3.10 5.11 -6.21
CA ILE A 66 -1.97 5.20 -5.26
C ILE A 66 -1.34 6.59 -5.30
N GLU A 67 -1.10 7.17 -6.48
CA GLU A 67 -0.57 8.54 -6.60
C GLU A 67 -1.49 9.55 -5.92
N MET A 68 -2.80 9.48 -6.16
CA MET A 68 -3.77 10.35 -5.50
C MET A 68 -3.79 10.19 -3.98
N TYR A 69 -3.60 8.96 -3.47
CA TYR A 69 -3.47 8.71 -2.04
C TYR A 69 -2.20 9.33 -1.46
N GLU A 70 -1.07 9.19 -2.14
CA GLU A 70 0.23 9.75 -1.73
C GLU A 70 0.24 11.29 -1.79
N GLU A 71 -0.45 11.88 -2.78
CA GLU A 71 -0.64 13.33 -2.93
C GLU A 71 -1.68 13.89 -1.93
N GLY A 72 -2.38 13.03 -1.19
CA GLY A 72 -3.31 13.42 -0.14
C GLY A 72 -4.70 13.85 -0.63
N TYR A 73 -5.09 13.50 -1.86
CA TYR A 73 -6.45 13.75 -2.37
C TYR A 73 -7.52 13.00 -1.57
N PHE A 74 -7.16 11.86 -1.00
CA PHE A 74 -7.96 11.11 -0.03
C PHE A 74 -7.04 10.33 0.91
N ASN A 75 -7.57 9.88 2.02
CA ASN A 75 -6.83 9.13 3.02
C ASN A 75 -7.50 7.79 3.37
N TYR A 76 -6.89 7.05 4.28
CA TYR A 76 -7.37 5.73 4.70
C TYR A 76 -8.82 5.75 5.22
N ARG A 77 -9.23 6.79 5.97
CA ARG A 77 -10.59 6.89 6.48
C ARG A 77 -11.59 7.05 5.35
N ASP A 78 -11.27 7.88 4.36
CA ASP A 78 -12.12 8.08 3.18
C ASP A 78 -12.31 6.77 2.41
N LEU A 79 -11.23 5.99 2.22
CA LEU A 79 -11.30 4.67 1.60
C LEU A 79 -12.15 3.68 2.41
N LYS A 80 -11.93 3.65 3.73
CA LYS A 80 -12.65 2.76 4.63
C LYS A 80 -14.15 3.08 4.63
N ASP A 81 -14.50 4.35 4.75
CA ASP A 81 -15.89 4.81 4.73
C ASP A 81 -16.56 4.50 3.38
N LEU A 82 -15.83 4.66 2.27
CA LEU A 82 -16.32 4.29 0.94
C LEU A 82 -16.65 2.79 0.83
N VAL A 83 -15.79 1.92 1.36
CA VAL A 83 -16.01 0.47 1.30
C VAL A 83 -17.12 0.02 2.25
N GLU A 84 -17.14 0.52 3.49
CA GLU A 84 -18.09 0.08 4.52
C GLU A 84 -19.50 0.66 4.31
N ASN A 85 -19.60 1.88 3.78
CA ASN A 85 -20.86 2.62 3.64
C ASN A 85 -21.24 2.86 2.17
N GLY A 86 -20.27 3.17 1.31
CA GLY A 86 -20.52 3.53 -0.10
C GLY A 86 -20.86 2.37 -1.03
N LEU A 87 -20.44 1.13 -0.73
CA LEU A 87 -20.84 -0.05 -1.51
C LEU A 87 -22.31 -0.43 -1.31
N LYS A 88 -22.94 -0.02 -0.20
CA LYS A 88 -24.34 -0.33 0.12
C LYS A 88 -25.35 0.51 -0.68
N ASP A 89 -24.92 1.65 -1.21
CA ASP A 89 -25.83 2.61 -1.85
C ASP A 89 -26.16 2.29 -3.32
N LYS A 90 -25.32 1.47 -3.99
CA LYS A 90 -25.63 1.00 -5.37
C LYS A 90 -26.67 -0.12 -5.42
N SER A 91 -26.93 -0.82 -4.31
CA SER A 91 -27.95 -1.87 -4.26
C SER A 91 -29.38 -1.30 -4.23
N ARG A 92 -29.57 -0.07 -3.73
CA ARG A 92 -30.91 0.57 -3.66
C ARG A 92 -31.39 1.20 -4.96
N ARG A 93 -30.49 1.68 -5.83
CA ARG A 93 -30.91 2.35 -7.09
C ARG A 93 -31.48 1.42 -8.16
N LYS A 94 -31.49 0.10 -7.94
CA LYS A 94 -32.10 -0.86 -8.88
C LYS A 94 -33.53 -1.28 -8.52
N GLU A 95 -34.04 -0.93 -7.34
CA GLU A 95 -35.39 -1.35 -6.91
C GLU A 95 -36.48 -0.30 -7.20
N ASP A 96 -36.14 0.98 -7.34
CA ASP A 96 -37.13 2.07 -7.50
C ASP A 96 -37.39 2.46 -8.98
N GLY A 97 -36.92 1.66 -9.94
CA GLY A 97 -37.09 1.92 -11.38
C GLY A 97 -37.85 0.81 -12.07
N LYS A 98 -39.11 0.58 -11.69
CA LYS A 98 -40.04 -0.30 -12.42
C LYS A 98 -41.36 0.42 -12.67
#